data_AF-A0A8C5EK15-F1
#
_entry.id   AF-A0A8C5EK15-F1
#
_cell.length_a   1.000
_cell.length_b   1.000
_cell.length_c   1.000
_cell.angle_alpha   90.00
_cell.angle_beta   90.00
_cell.angle_gamma   90.00
#
_symmetry.space_group_name_H-M   'P 1'
#
loop_
_entity.id
_entity.type
_entity.pdbx_description
1 polymer ?
#
loop_
_entity_poly.entity_id
_entity_poly.type
_entity_poly.pdbx_seq_one_letter_code
_entity_poly.pdbx_strand_id
1 'polypeptide(L)'
;MSKEQLSISELLLSLDSSELQEAEHVRAAVNQQLSSDRGGAVLSALVDFYLESWSNQAALSIPYLLAPPPQVLLEKLTEAVNRPAQRLAAVSLLGELVRKQPPWIHLLSRSPLLPALLRCLKVGLVKPDFYAALQHEGEPGYLPGGGQGQCRPV
;
A
#
# COMPACT_ATOMS: atom_id res chain seq x y z
N MET A 1 -33.69 6.34 11.39
CA MET A 1 -32.70 5.32 10.99
C MET A 1 -31.55 6.04 10.31
N SER A 2 -30.60 6.52 11.12
CA SER A 2 -29.43 7.27 10.62
C SER A 2 -28.57 6.27 9.87
N LYS A 3 -28.41 6.46 8.55
CA LYS A 3 -27.43 5.72 7.77
C LYS A 3 -26.07 6.03 8.39
N GLU A 4 -25.54 5.09 9.17
CA GLU A 4 -24.16 5.13 9.63
C GLU A 4 -23.30 5.19 8.37
N GLN A 5 -22.85 6.40 8.02
CA GLN A 5 -21.75 6.59 7.10
C GLN A 5 -20.55 6.03 7.85
N LEU A 6 -20.31 4.73 7.70
CA LEU A 6 -19.12 4.07 8.20
C LEU A 6 -17.92 4.95 7.85
N SER A 7 -17.14 5.31 8.88
CA SER A 7 -15.97 6.15 8.68
C SER A 7 -15.01 5.45 7.71
N ILE A 8 -14.29 6.21 6.88
CA ILE A 8 -13.33 5.63 5.92
C ILE A 8 -12.38 4.65 6.61
N SER A 9 -11.98 4.98 7.84
CA SER A 9 -11.09 4.17 8.66
C SER A 9 -11.71 2.82 9.05
N GLU A 10 -13.00 2.78 9.37
CA GLU A 10 -13.70 1.53 9.71
C GLU A 10 -13.88 0.66 8.48
N LEU A 11 -14.22 1.27 7.33
CA LEU A 11 -14.30 0.54 6.07
C LEU A 11 -12.94 -0.06 5.69
N LEU A 12 -11.83 0.66 5.86
CA LEU A 12 -10.49 0.14 5.57
C LEU A 12 -10.10 -1.00 6.51
N LEU A 13 -10.48 -0.94 7.79
CA LEU A 13 -10.26 -2.04 8.73
C LEU A 13 -11.09 -3.28 8.38
N SER A 14 -12.36 -3.11 7.99
CA SER A 14 -13.23 -4.20 7.53
C SER A 14 -12.80 -4.78 6.19
N LEU A 15 -11.98 -4.07 5.41
CA LEU A 15 -11.49 -4.51 4.11
C LEU A 15 -10.50 -5.69 4.23
N ASP A 16 -9.90 -5.88 5.41
CA ASP A 16 -9.01 -7.00 5.74
C ASP A 16 -9.76 -8.19 6.37
N SER A 17 -11.10 -8.18 6.35
CA SER A 17 -11.92 -9.29 6.84
C SER A 17 -11.64 -10.59 6.07
N SER A 18 -11.55 -11.70 6.80
CA SER A 18 -11.40 -13.05 6.22
C SER A 18 -12.66 -13.51 5.46
N GLU A 19 -13.79 -12.82 5.63
CA GLU A 19 -15.02 -13.14 4.91
C GLU A 19 -15.04 -12.46 3.53
N LEU A 20 -14.94 -13.29 2.47
CA LEU A 20 -14.88 -12.81 1.09
C LEU A 20 -16.06 -11.91 0.69
N GLN A 21 -17.28 -12.26 1.13
CA GLN A 21 -18.49 -11.49 0.81
C GLN A 21 -18.49 -10.11 1.47
N GLU A 22 -18.01 -10.03 2.71
CA GLU A 22 -17.84 -8.75 3.42
C GLU A 22 -16.76 -7.90 2.74
N ALA A 23 -15.60 -8.48 2.42
CA ALA A 23 -14.51 -7.78 1.74
C ALA A 23 -14.92 -7.27 0.35
N GLU A 24 -15.71 -8.03 -0.42
CA GLU A 24 -16.25 -7.59 -1.71
C GLU A 24 -17.24 -6.43 -1.57
N HIS A 25 -18.15 -6.50 -0.59
CA HIS A 25 -19.12 -5.46 -0.31
C HIS A 25 -18.44 -4.16 0.16
N VAL A 26 -17.47 -4.27 1.07
CA VAL A 26 -16.66 -3.15 1.56
C VAL A 26 -15.83 -2.55 0.43
N ARG A 27 -15.23 -3.37 -0.44
CA ARG A 27 -14.53 -2.89 -1.64
C ARG A 27 -15.46 -2.10 -2.58
N ALA A 28 -16.67 -2.59 -2.81
CA ALA A 28 -17.65 -1.86 -3.62
C ALA A 28 -17.99 -0.49 -3.00
N ALA A 29 -18.15 -0.41 -1.67
CA ALA A 29 -18.38 0.83 -0.97
C ALA A 29 -17.18 1.81 -1.06
N VAL A 30 -15.94 1.31 -0.92
CA VAL A 30 -14.72 2.11 -1.10
C VAL A 30 -14.63 2.65 -2.52
N ASN A 31 -14.90 1.83 -3.54
CA ASN A 31 -14.91 2.24 -4.94
C ASN A 31 -15.97 3.31 -5.25
N GLN A 32 -17.15 3.22 -4.63
CA GLN A 32 -18.17 4.26 -4.76
C GLN A 32 -17.69 5.58 -4.15
N GLN A 33 -16.99 5.55 -3.01
CA GLN A 33 -16.45 6.77 -2.40
C GLN A 33 -15.24 7.34 -3.17
N LEU A 34 -14.43 6.48 -3.79
CA LEU A 34 -13.35 6.89 -4.70
C LEU A 34 -13.89 7.61 -5.95
N SER A 35 -15.11 7.30 -6.36
CA SER A 35 -15.80 7.94 -7.49
C SER A 35 -16.56 9.23 -7.09
N SER A 36 -16.55 9.58 -5.81
CA SER A 36 -17.17 10.79 -5.27
C SER A 36 -16.20 11.98 -5.29
N ASP A 37 -16.70 13.17 -5.00
CA ASP A 37 -15.92 14.42 -4.83
C ASP A 37 -14.80 14.28 -3.79
N ARG A 38 -14.96 13.36 -2.83
CA ARG A 38 -13.96 13.04 -1.79
C ARG A 38 -12.91 12.02 -2.22
N GLY A 39 -12.93 11.54 -3.47
CA GLY A 39 -12.14 10.41 -3.93
C GLY A 39 -10.63 10.54 -3.69
N GLY A 40 -10.08 11.76 -3.78
CA GLY A 40 -8.66 12.01 -3.47
C GLY A 40 -8.28 11.73 -2.01
N ALA A 41 -9.15 12.09 -1.06
CA ALA A 41 -8.93 11.84 0.37
C ALA A 41 -9.09 10.35 0.72
N VAL A 42 -10.06 9.68 0.10
CA VAL A 42 -10.26 8.23 0.25
C VAL A 42 -9.06 7.46 -0.30
N LEU A 43 -8.57 7.84 -1.48
CA LEU A 43 -7.40 7.22 -2.07
C LEU A 43 -6.15 7.44 -1.22
N SER A 44 -5.97 8.65 -0.68
CA SER A 44 -4.90 8.95 0.27
C SER A 44 -4.94 8.00 1.46
N ALA A 45 -6.09 7.88 2.13
CA ALA A 45 -6.25 7.02 3.30
C ALA A 45 -6.05 5.53 2.96
N LEU A 46 -6.50 5.08 1.79
CA LEU A 46 -6.33 3.71 1.32
C LEU A 46 -4.85 3.37 1.07
N VAL A 47 -4.10 4.30 0.46
CA VAL A 47 -2.65 4.15 0.26
C VAL A 47 -1.93 4.14 1.61
N ASP A 48 -2.24 5.08 2.50
CA ASP A 48 -1.63 5.15 3.84
C ASP A 48 -1.90 3.84 4.62
N PHE A 49 -3.14 3.33 4.57
CA PHE A 49 -3.51 2.06 5.18
C PHE A 49 -2.69 0.90 4.60
N TYR A 50 -2.54 0.81 3.27
CA TYR A 50 -1.70 -0.23 2.67
C TYR A 50 -0.24 -0.13 3.11
N LEU A 51 0.33 1.08 3.17
CA LEU A 51 1.72 1.27 3.58
C LEU A 51 1.98 0.86 5.04
N GLU A 52 0.94 0.86 5.88
CA GLU A 52 0.99 0.44 7.28
C GLU A 52 0.65 -1.04 7.47
N SER A 53 -0.40 -1.54 6.81
CA SER A 53 -0.95 -2.88 7.04
C SER A 53 -0.47 -3.94 6.05
N TRP A 54 0.06 -3.54 4.89
CA TRP A 54 0.40 -4.43 3.78
C TRP A 54 -0.79 -5.28 3.27
N SER A 55 -2.02 -4.83 3.54
CA SER A 55 -3.22 -5.59 3.15
C SER A 55 -3.33 -5.70 1.63
N ASN A 56 -3.24 -6.92 1.11
CA ASN A 56 -3.47 -7.20 -0.31
C ASN A 56 -4.88 -6.78 -0.76
N GLN A 57 -5.87 -6.86 0.14
CA GLN A 57 -7.22 -6.41 -0.16
C GLN A 57 -7.25 -4.90 -0.43
N ALA A 58 -6.45 -4.12 0.32
CA ALA A 58 -6.31 -2.68 0.11
C ALA A 58 -5.65 -2.35 -1.23
N ALA A 59 -4.57 -3.07 -1.59
CA ALA A 59 -3.94 -2.94 -2.91
C ALA A 59 -4.90 -3.27 -4.05
N LEU A 60 -5.75 -4.29 -3.90
CA LEU A 60 -6.79 -4.66 -4.88
C LEU A 60 -7.92 -3.63 -4.98
N SER A 61 -8.09 -2.79 -3.96
CA SER A 61 -9.11 -1.73 -3.91
C SER A 61 -8.58 -0.39 -4.39
N ILE A 62 -7.26 -0.23 -4.54
CA ILE A 62 -6.69 0.93 -5.22
C ILE A 62 -7.22 0.92 -6.66
N PRO A 63 -7.85 2.01 -7.12
CA PRO A 63 -8.67 1.98 -8.31
C PRO A 63 -7.82 1.72 -9.56
N TYR A 64 -7.79 0.46 -9.99
CA TYR A 64 -7.25 0.02 -11.28
C TYR A 64 -8.01 0.62 -12.47
N LEU A 65 -9.24 1.08 -12.22
CA LEU A 65 -10.21 1.49 -13.23
C LEU A 65 -10.36 3.01 -13.37
N LEU A 66 -9.86 3.82 -12.44
CA LEU A 66 -10.00 5.27 -12.52
C LEU A 66 -8.95 5.85 -13.49
N ALA A 67 -9.44 6.33 -14.63
CA ALA A 67 -8.72 7.25 -15.49
C ALA A 67 -9.38 8.64 -15.35
N PRO A 68 -8.62 9.71 -15.05
CA PRO A 68 -7.17 9.77 -14.83
C PRO A 68 -6.75 9.30 -13.42
N PRO A 69 -5.48 8.88 -13.22
CA PRO A 69 -4.99 8.58 -11.89
C PRO A 69 -4.98 9.90 -11.11
N PRO A 70 -5.48 9.91 -9.87
CA PRO A 70 -5.38 11.11 -9.06
C PRO A 70 -3.90 11.43 -8.83
N GLN A 71 -3.49 12.67 -9.11
CA GLN A 71 -2.11 13.15 -8.87
C GLN A 71 -1.62 12.78 -7.45
N VAL A 72 -2.54 12.80 -6.48
CA VAL A 72 -2.30 12.37 -5.09
C VAL A 72 -1.73 10.94 -4.98
N LEU A 73 -2.11 9.99 -5.83
CA LEU A 73 -1.56 8.63 -5.81
C LEU A 73 -0.08 8.63 -6.17
N LEU A 74 0.27 9.33 -7.25
CA LEU A 74 1.65 9.42 -7.73
C LEU A 74 2.55 10.13 -6.74
N GLU A 75 2.05 11.21 -6.12
CA GLU A 75 2.77 11.96 -5.09
C GLU A 75 2.98 11.11 -3.83
N LYS A 76 1.94 10.42 -3.34
CA LYS A 76 2.01 9.50 -2.20
C LYS A 76 3.03 8.39 -2.42
N LEU A 77 2.97 7.71 -3.56
CA LEU A 77 3.91 6.63 -3.89
C LEU A 77 5.34 7.16 -4.02
N THR A 78 5.51 8.35 -4.60
CA THR A 78 6.84 8.96 -4.72
C THR A 78 7.43 9.26 -3.34
N GLU A 79 6.64 9.81 -2.44
CA GLU A 79 7.04 10.05 -1.06
C GLU A 79 7.37 8.74 -0.32
N ALA A 80 6.49 7.73 -0.44
CA ALA A 80 6.66 6.44 0.21
C ALA A 80 7.92 5.69 -0.25
N VAL A 81 8.26 5.75 -1.55
CA VAL A 81 9.52 5.16 -2.08
C VAL A 81 10.76 5.87 -1.53
N ASN A 82 10.70 7.16 -1.25
CA ASN A 82 11.82 7.89 -0.64
C ASN A 82 11.96 7.58 0.87
N ARG A 83 10.88 7.15 1.55
CA ARG A 83 10.89 6.80 2.97
C ARG A 83 11.37 5.37 3.21
N PRO A 84 12.48 5.13 3.94
CA PRO A 84 13.00 3.77 4.16
C PRO A 84 11.99 2.81 4.78
N ALA A 85 11.15 3.27 5.71
CA ALA A 85 10.16 2.43 6.39
C ALA A 85 9.02 1.94 5.48
N GLN A 86 8.63 2.74 4.48
CA GLN A 86 7.49 2.46 3.58
C GLN A 86 7.92 2.01 2.18
N ARG A 87 9.23 2.04 1.91
CA ARG A 87 9.83 1.83 0.60
C ARG A 87 9.44 0.51 -0.02
N LEU A 88 9.53 -0.57 0.74
CA LEU A 88 9.24 -1.90 0.22
C LEU A 88 7.74 -2.03 -0.08
N ALA A 89 6.86 -1.56 0.80
CA ALA A 89 5.41 -1.55 0.56
C ALA A 89 5.09 -0.77 -0.72
N ALA A 90 5.65 0.43 -0.86
CA ALA A 90 5.44 1.24 -2.05
C ALA A 90 5.93 0.56 -3.34
N VAL A 91 7.06 -0.15 -3.30
CA VAL A 91 7.57 -0.92 -4.44
C VAL A 91 6.71 -2.14 -4.75
N SER A 92 6.28 -2.89 -3.74
CA SER A 92 5.38 -4.04 -3.89
C SER A 92 4.04 -3.61 -4.50
N LEU A 93 3.45 -2.53 -3.98
CA LEU A 93 2.22 -1.95 -4.53
C LEU A 93 2.39 -1.50 -5.97
N LEU A 94 3.51 -0.85 -6.30
CA LEU A 94 3.80 -0.45 -7.67
C LEU A 94 3.96 -1.67 -8.59
N GLY A 95 4.62 -2.73 -8.12
CA GLY A 95 4.74 -3.98 -8.86
C GLY A 95 3.38 -4.61 -9.16
N GLU A 96 2.47 -4.61 -8.17
CA GLU A 96 1.11 -5.10 -8.35
C GLU A 96 0.30 -4.23 -9.31
N LEU A 97 0.37 -2.90 -9.17
CA LEU A 97 -0.28 -1.96 -10.08
C LEU A 97 0.22 -2.13 -11.52
N VAL A 98 1.53 -2.20 -11.75
CA VAL A 98 2.13 -2.37 -13.08
C VAL A 98 1.69 -3.69 -13.72
N ARG A 99 1.68 -4.79 -12.95
CA ARG A 99 1.22 -6.11 -13.42
C ARG A 99 -0.22 -6.10 -13.93
N LYS A 100 -1.07 -5.26 -13.35
CA LYS A 100 -2.49 -5.16 -13.69
C LYS A 100 -2.74 -4.23 -14.89
N GLN A 101 -1.70 -3.59 -15.43
CA GLN A 101 -1.74 -2.74 -16.63
C GLN A 101 -2.88 -1.70 -16.62
N PRO A 102 -2.94 -0.81 -15.61
CA PRO A 102 -3.92 0.25 -15.59
C PRO A 102 -3.77 1.16 -16.83
N PRO A 103 -4.87 1.74 -17.33
CA PRO A 103 -4.86 2.57 -18.54
C PRO A 103 -3.92 3.78 -18.43
N TRP A 104 -3.63 4.22 -17.21
CA TRP A 104 -2.77 5.35 -16.90
C TRP A 104 -1.30 4.99 -16.64
N ILE A 105 -0.90 3.73 -16.82
CA ILE A 105 0.47 3.26 -16.51
C ILE A 105 1.56 4.10 -17.17
N HIS A 106 1.31 4.61 -18.37
CA HIS A 106 2.22 5.46 -19.12
C HIS A 106 2.54 6.78 -18.39
N LEU A 107 1.66 7.25 -17.50
CA LEU A 107 1.89 8.45 -16.69
C LEU A 107 2.95 8.25 -15.60
N LEU A 108 3.21 7.01 -15.16
CA LEU A 108 4.30 6.71 -14.23
C LEU A 108 5.65 7.08 -14.83
N SER A 109 5.82 6.91 -16.13
CA SER A 109 7.06 7.26 -16.82
C SER A 109 7.32 8.76 -16.87
N ARG A 110 6.27 9.58 -16.76
CA ARG A 110 6.32 11.04 -16.81
C ARG A 110 6.38 11.68 -15.43
N SER A 111 6.22 10.89 -14.37
CA SER A 111 6.19 11.38 -13.00
C SER A 111 7.56 11.27 -12.32
N PRO A 112 7.81 12.04 -11.25
CA PRO A 112 9.06 11.95 -10.48
C PRO A 112 9.25 10.59 -9.78
N LEU A 113 8.21 9.75 -9.79
CA LEU A 113 8.24 8.41 -9.24
C LEU A 113 9.24 7.52 -9.95
N LEU A 114 9.35 7.57 -11.28
CA LEU A 114 10.24 6.69 -12.03
C LEU A 114 11.72 6.92 -11.64
N PRO A 115 12.24 8.17 -11.63
CA PRO A 115 13.57 8.45 -11.09
C PRO A 115 13.75 8.03 -9.63
N ALA A 116 12.74 8.20 -8.77
CA ALA A 116 12.80 7.77 -7.37
C ALA A 116 12.89 6.25 -7.24
N LEU A 117 12.09 5.52 -8.02
CA LEU A 117 12.09 4.06 -8.10
C LEU A 117 13.42 3.53 -8.62
N LEU A 118 13.98 4.12 -9.69
CA LEU A 118 15.29 3.73 -10.22
C LEU A 118 16.41 3.92 -9.19
N ARG A 119 16.41 5.05 -8.45
CA ARG A 119 17.33 5.25 -7.33
C ARG A 119 17.14 4.20 -6.24
N CYS A 120 15.90 3.92 -5.88
CA CYS A 120 15.55 2.91 -4.89
C CYS A 120 16.06 1.52 -5.29
N LEU A 121 15.77 1.06 -6.52
CA LEU A 121 16.19 -0.25 -7.02
C LEU A 121 17.72 -0.36 -7.12
N LYS A 122 18.40 0.70 -7.56
CA LYS A 122 19.86 0.75 -7.62
C LYS A 122 20.53 0.54 -6.25
N VAL A 123 19.90 1.02 -5.18
CA VAL A 123 20.42 0.91 -3.81
C VAL A 123 19.90 -0.36 -3.10
N GLY A 124 18.67 -0.80 -3.40
CA GLY A 124 17.98 -1.90 -2.75
C GLY A 124 18.41 -3.29 -3.22
N LEU A 125 18.70 -3.47 -4.51
CA LEU A 125 19.21 -4.75 -5.06
C LEU A 125 20.56 -5.19 -4.47
N VAL A 126 21.24 -4.27 -3.78
CA VAL A 126 22.56 -4.52 -3.17
C VAL A 126 22.44 -4.98 -1.71
N LYS A 127 21.23 -4.94 -1.11
CA LYS A 127 21.03 -5.38 0.28
C LYS A 127 20.27 -6.71 0.36
N PRO A 128 20.84 -7.76 1.00
CA PRO A 128 20.16 -9.04 1.20
C PRO A 128 18.86 -8.92 2.01
N ASP A 129 18.74 -7.86 2.83
CA ASP A 129 17.51 -7.55 3.58
C ASP A 129 16.30 -7.30 2.67
N PHE A 130 16.51 -6.82 1.43
CA PHE A 130 15.44 -6.54 0.48
C PHE A 130 14.78 -7.84 -0.02
N TYR A 131 15.58 -8.88 -0.27
CA TYR A 131 15.06 -10.19 -0.66
C TYR A 131 14.42 -10.92 0.52
N ALA A 132 15.01 -10.83 1.72
CA ALA A 132 14.42 -11.40 2.92
C ALA A 132 13.04 -10.79 3.21
N ALA A 133 12.90 -9.47 3.04
CA ALA A 133 11.63 -8.79 3.25
C ALA A 133 10.58 -9.12 2.16
N LEU A 134 11.00 -9.34 0.90
CA LEU A 134 10.11 -9.88 -0.15
C LEU A 134 9.67 -11.33 0.11
N GLN A 135 10.51 -12.12 0.79
CA GLN A 135 10.21 -13.53 1.10
C GLN A 135 9.20 -13.69 2.26
N HIS A 136 9.07 -12.66 3.11
CA HIS A 136 8.20 -12.65 4.29
C HIS A 136 6.84 -11.94 4.07
N GLU A 137 6.51 -11.57 2.82
CA GLU A 137 5.25 -10.93 2.35
C GLU A 137 3.99 -11.83 2.51
N GLY A 138 3.91 -12.63 3.58
CA GLY A 138 2.80 -13.56 3.84
C GLY A 138 2.69 -14.09 5.27
N GLU A 139 3.53 -13.68 6.22
CA GLU A 139 3.45 -14.13 7.61
C GLU A 139 3.14 -12.96 8.57
N PRO A 140 1.93 -12.89 9.15
CA PRO A 140 1.62 -11.91 10.17
C PRO A 140 2.29 -12.33 11.48
N GLY A 141 3.49 -11.82 11.78
CA GLY A 141 4.03 -11.97 13.14
C GLY A 141 5.54 -11.96 13.38
N TYR A 142 6.39 -11.35 12.53
CA TYR A 142 7.83 -11.30 12.85
C TYR A 142 8.19 -10.08 13.70
N LEU A 143 8.16 -10.23 15.04
CA LEU A 143 8.92 -9.38 15.95
C LEU A 143 10.41 -9.75 15.84
N PRO A 144 11.32 -8.82 15.49
CA PRO A 144 12.73 -9.13 15.43
C PRO A 144 13.26 -9.43 16.83
N GLY A 145 13.76 -10.65 17.02
CA GLY A 145 14.34 -11.13 18.26
C GLY A 145 15.48 -10.23 18.74
N GLY A 146 15.27 -9.55 19.87
CA GLY A 146 16.31 -8.89 20.64
C GLY A 146 17.14 -9.92 21.40
N GLY A 147 18.09 -10.55 20.72
CA GLY A 147 19.15 -11.31 21.35
C GLY A 147 20.28 -10.37 21.82
N GLN A 148 20.29 -10.02 23.10
CA GLN A 148 21.53 -9.70 23.81
C GLN A 148 21.53 -10.41 25.16
N GLY A 149 22.17 -11.57 25.20
CA GLY A 149 22.69 -12.11 26.44
C GLY A 149 23.99 -11.39 26.81
N GLN A 150 24.08 -10.85 28.02
CA GLN A 150 25.37 -10.63 28.68
C GLN A 150 25.19 -10.54 30.21
N CYS A 151 25.66 -11.60 30.88
CA CYS A 151 26.31 -11.68 32.20
C CYS A 151 25.73 -10.92 33.42
N ARG A 152 25.17 -11.68 34.37
CA ARG A 152 25.12 -11.34 35.80
C ARG A 152 26.51 -11.57 36.44
N PRO A 153 27.03 -10.67 37.29
CA PRO A 153 28.03 -11.04 38.28
C PRO A 153 27.38 -11.58 39.56
N VAL A 154 28.17 -12.39 40.25
CA VAL A 154 27.93 -13.16 41.48
C VAL A 154 27.54 -12.29 42.66
#